data_AF-A0A2N3T5F4-F1
#
_entry.id   AF-A0A2N3T5F4-F1
#
_cell.length_a   1.000
_cell.length_b   1.000
_cell.length_c   1.000
_cell.angle_alpha   90.00
_cell.angle_beta   90.00
_cell.angle_gamma   90.00
#
_symmetry.space_group_name_H-M   'P 1'
#
loop_
_entity.id
_entity.type
_entity.pdbx_description
1 polymer ?
#
loop_
_entity_poly.entity_id
_entity_poly.type
_entity_poly.pdbx_seq_one_letter_code
_entity_poly.pdbx_strand_id
1 'polypeptide(L)'
;MNTLEKERIVKKNVLEIFKENFDVTHTDDEILNIKPEKEFSANHIRYYESILDIFLIEDRELKSIKGTVKDTIKKVAELWPIVPNSSATWEWQMQ
;
A
#
# COMPACT_ATOMS: atom_id res chain seq x y z
N MET A 1 -3.05 -17.47 -1.59
CA MET A 1 -2.99 -16.40 -0.58
C MET A 1 -4.41 -16.05 -0.15
N ASN A 2 -4.70 -16.10 1.15
CA ASN A 2 -6.03 -15.75 1.70
C ASN A 2 -6.10 -14.24 2.03
N THR A 3 -7.31 -13.70 2.26
CA THR A 3 -7.51 -12.25 2.49
C THR A 3 -6.69 -11.71 3.67
N LEU A 4 -6.58 -12.45 4.77
CA LEU A 4 -5.82 -12.03 5.95
C LEU A 4 -4.32 -11.92 5.68
N GLU A 5 -3.80 -12.84 4.88
CA GLU A 5 -2.40 -12.84 4.44
C GLU A 5 -2.11 -11.66 3.51
N LYS A 6 -3.04 -11.35 2.59
CA LYS A 6 -2.95 -10.13 1.76
C LYS A 6 -2.91 -8.88 2.61
N GLU A 7 -3.86 -8.73 3.53
CA GLU A 7 -3.93 -7.57 4.42
C GLU A 7 -2.65 -7.42 5.26
N ARG A 8 -2.05 -8.53 5.73
CA ARG A 8 -0.80 -8.48 6.48
C ARG A 8 0.38 -7.99 5.63
N ILE A 9 0.50 -8.48 4.39
CA ILE A 9 1.56 -8.06 3.46
C ILE A 9 1.36 -6.59 3.06
N VAL A 10 0.14 -6.23 2.69
CA VAL A 10 -0.21 -4.86 2.32
C VAL A 10 0.04 -3.91 3.48
N LYS A 11 -0.40 -4.24 4.69
CA LYS A 11 -0.14 -3.44 5.90
C LYS A 11 1.34 -3.16 6.08
N LYS A 12 2.20 -4.17 5.98
CA LYS A 12 3.64 -4.00 6.17
C LYS A 12 4.22 -3.03 5.14
N ASN A 13 3.98 -3.27 3.85
CA ASN A 13 4.55 -2.44 2.78
C ASN A 13 4.00 -1.01 2.82
N VAL A 14 2.69 -0.83 3.03
CA VAL A 14 2.07 0.50 3.09
C VAL A 14 2.65 1.33 4.25
N LEU A 15 2.90 0.71 5.42
CA LEU A 15 3.53 1.39 6.55
C LEU A 15 4.99 1.78 6.27
N GLU A 16 5.76 0.93 5.59
CA GLU A 16 7.13 1.22 5.17
C GLU A 16 7.15 2.39 4.17
N ILE A 17 6.34 2.33 3.11
CA ILE A 17 6.20 3.41 2.12
C ILE A 17 5.77 4.72 2.78
N PHE A 18 4.84 4.66 3.74
CA PHE A 18 4.39 5.84 4.48
C PHE A 18 5.56 6.51 5.22
N LYS A 19 6.36 5.73 5.94
CA LYS A 19 7.52 6.24 6.68
C LYS A 19 8.57 6.83 5.75
N GLU A 20 8.84 6.17 4.62
CA GLU A 20 9.79 6.65 3.60
C GLU A 20 9.35 7.96 2.94
N ASN A 21 8.04 8.14 2.70
CA ASN A 21 7.52 9.32 2.02
C ASN A 21 7.37 10.55 2.94
N PHE A 22 7.13 10.34 4.23
CA PHE A 22 6.76 11.43 5.14
C PHE A 22 7.73 11.66 6.30
N ASP A 23 8.78 10.83 6.44
CA ASP A 23 9.79 10.93 7.50
C ASP A 23 9.17 11.13 8.90
N VAL A 24 8.18 10.31 9.23
CA VAL A 24 7.39 10.42 10.46
C VAL A 24 7.95 9.59 11.60
N THR A 25 7.89 10.12 12.82
CA THR A 25 8.25 9.40 14.06
C THR A 25 7.07 8.68 14.72
N HIS A 26 5.93 8.59 14.03
CA HIS A 26 4.71 7.97 14.55
C HIS A 26 4.86 6.44 14.65
N THR A 27 4.20 5.87 15.66
CA THR A 27 4.03 4.42 15.77
C THR A 27 3.12 3.89 14.66
N ASP A 28 3.22 2.59 14.37
CA ASP A 28 2.40 1.96 13.33
C ASP A 28 0.90 2.17 13.58
N ASP A 29 0.45 2.07 14.84
CA ASP A 29 -0.97 2.25 15.19
C ASP A 29 -1.46 3.69 15.02
N GLU A 30 -0.59 4.68 15.25
CA GLU A 30 -0.90 6.08 14.97
C GLU A 30 -1.01 6.30 13.46
N ILE A 31 -0.06 5.79 12.68
CA ILE A 31 -0.03 5.91 11.22
C ILE A 31 -1.32 5.37 10.60
N LEU A 32 -1.85 4.25 11.09
CA LEU A 32 -3.08 3.65 10.54
C LEU A 32 -4.28 4.60 10.53
N ASN A 33 -4.33 5.55 11.47
CA ASN A 33 -5.45 6.48 11.61
C ASN A 33 -5.21 7.83 10.93
N ILE A 34 -4.00 8.07 10.41
CA ILE A 34 -3.65 9.28 9.67
C ILE A 34 -4.41 9.32 8.36
N LYS A 35 -4.86 10.52 7.98
CA LYS A 35 -5.37 10.79 6.63
C LYS A 35 -4.30 11.56 5.83
N PRO A 36 -3.55 10.91 4.91
CA PRO A 36 -2.44 11.53 4.20
C PRO A 36 -2.83 12.84 3.52
N GLU A 37 -4.00 12.89 2.88
CA GLU A 37 -4.51 14.09 2.19
C GLU A 37 -4.74 15.31 3.09
N LYS A 38 -4.94 15.08 4.40
CA LYS A 38 -5.21 16.15 5.37
C LYS A 38 -3.95 16.62 6.08
N GLU A 39 -3.05 15.69 6.36
CA GLU A 39 -1.87 15.95 7.21
C GLU A 39 -0.62 16.25 6.38
N PHE A 40 -0.56 15.73 5.15
CA PHE A 40 0.59 15.89 4.28
C PHE A 40 0.12 16.53 2.98
N SER A 41 0.77 17.63 2.60
CA SER A 41 0.45 18.42 1.41
C SER A 41 0.76 17.64 0.12
N ALA A 42 1.35 18.24 -0.92
CA ALA A 42 1.55 17.60 -2.23
C ALA A 42 2.24 16.21 -2.20
N ASN A 43 2.95 15.87 -1.12
CA ASN A 43 3.59 14.57 -0.94
C ASN A 43 2.61 13.37 -0.83
N HIS A 44 1.32 13.59 -0.50
CA HIS A 44 0.38 12.46 -0.40
C HIS A 44 0.07 11.79 -1.73
N ILE A 45 0.21 12.51 -2.85
CA ILE A 45 -0.01 11.93 -4.19
C ILE A 45 1.07 10.89 -4.48
N ARG A 46 2.34 11.25 -4.23
CA ARG A 46 3.49 10.34 -4.41
C ARG A 46 3.37 9.09 -3.55
N TYR A 47 2.93 9.24 -2.31
CA TYR A 47 2.66 8.10 -1.42
C TYR A 47 1.66 7.11 -2.05
N TYR A 48 0.54 7.60 -2.58
CA TYR A 48 -0.45 6.73 -3.23
C TYR A 48 0.06 6.14 -4.54
N GLU A 49 0.81 6.90 -5.36
CA GLU A 49 1.44 6.40 -6.58
C GLU A 49 2.45 5.28 -6.28
N SER A 50 3.31 5.44 -5.27
CA SER A 50 4.26 4.40 -4.83
C SER A 50 3.56 3.11 -4.40
N ILE A 51 2.40 3.22 -3.75
CA ILE A 51 1.60 2.05 -3.37
C ILE A 51 1.06 1.33 -4.61
N LEU A 52 0.51 2.07 -5.57
CA LEU A 52 -0.01 1.47 -6.80
C LEU A 52 1.09 0.74 -7.58
N ASP A 53 2.27 1.36 -7.71
CA ASP A 53 3.43 0.79 -8.40
C ASP A 53 3.90 -0.53 -7.75
N ILE A 54 4.09 -0.54 -6.42
CA ILE A 54 4.56 -1.72 -5.68
C ILE A 54 3.58 -2.89 -5.78
N PHE A 55 2.27 -2.61 -5.79
CA PHE A 55 1.24 -3.64 -5.90
C PHE A 55 0.82 -3.94 -7.34
N LEU A 56 1.45 -3.32 -8.33
CA LEU A 56 1.10 -3.44 -9.76
C LEU A 56 -0.39 -3.15 -10.02
N ILE A 57 -0.94 -2.16 -9.33
CA ILE A 57 -2.33 -1.70 -9.49
C ILE A 57 -2.34 -0.53 -10.47
N GLU A 58 -3.32 -0.51 -11.37
CA GLU A 58 -3.42 0.54 -12.38
C GLU A 58 -3.68 1.94 -11.78
N ASP A 59 -3.03 2.97 -12.35
CA ASP A 59 -3.14 4.38 -11.95
C ASP A 59 -4.59 4.92 -11.87
N ARG A 60 -5.52 4.32 -12.62
CA ARG A 60 -6.95 4.69 -12.56
C ARG A 60 -7.54 4.50 -11.16
N GLU A 61 -6.97 3.61 -10.35
CA GLU A 61 -7.38 3.32 -8.98
C GLU A 61 -6.87 4.34 -7.96
N LEU A 62 -6.05 5.33 -8.36
CA LEU A 62 -5.58 6.38 -7.47
C LEU A 62 -6.73 7.13 -6.77
N LYS A 63 -7.87 7.26 -7.45
CA LYS A 63 -9.07 7.88 -6.86
C LYS A 63 -9.78 6.99 -5.84
N SER A 64 -9.55 5.68 -5.86
CA SER A 64 -10.26 4.69 -5.03
C SER A 64 -9.50 4.33 -3.75
N ILE A 65 -8.18 4.50 -3.68
CA ILE A 65 -7.32 4.12 -2.53
C ILE A 65 -7.11 5.21 -1.45
N LYS A 66 -7.90 6.29 -1.53
CA LYS A 66 -7.84 7.45 -0.64
C LYS A 66 -8.49 7.18 0.72
N GLY A 67 -8.18 7.99 1.72
CA GLY A 67 -8.75 7.88 3.06
C GLY A 67 -7.67 7.81 4.14
N THR A 68 -7.96 7.12 5.23
CA THR A 68 -6.92 6.80 6.22
C THR A 68 -5.94 5.78 5.66
N VAL A 69 -4.75 5.68 6.24
CA VAL A 69 -3.79 4.62 5.86
C VAL A 69 -4.43 3.23 6.00
N LYS A 70 -5.27 3.02 7.00
CA LYS A 70 -6.05 1.79 7.16
C LYS A 70 -7.03 1.54 6.01
N ASP A 71 -7.69 2.57 5.50
CA ASP A 71 -8.59 2.44 4.34
C ASP A 71 -7.80 2.10 3.08
N THR A 72 -6.64 2.72 2.88
CA THR A 72 -5.70 2.41 1.81
C THR A 72 -5.27 0.95 1.85
N ILE A 73 -4.88 0.43 3.02
CA ILE A 73 -4.49 -0.99 3.17
C ILE A 73 -5.61 -1.93 2.75
N LYS A 74 -6.85 -1.68 3.21
CA LYS A 74 -8.00 -2.51 2.83
C LYS A 74 -8.24 -2.47 1.33
N LYS A 75 -8.24 -1.27 0.75
CA LYS A 75 -8.52 -1.09 -0.67
C LYS A 75 -7.45 -1.73 -1.55
N VAL A 76 -6.18 -1.59 -1.19
CA VAL A 76 -5.07 -2.22 -1.89
C VAL A 76 -5.14 -3.74 -1.76
N ALA A 77 -5.50 -4.29 -0.59
CA ALA A 77 -5.68 -5.73 -0.42
C ALA A 77 -6.84 -6.29 -1.28
N GLU A 78 -7.91 -5.52 -1.49
CA GLU A 78 -9.00 -5.84 -2.42
C GLU A 78 -8.52 -5.82 -3.88
N LEU A 79 -7.81 -4.77 -4.28
CA LEU A 79 -7.40 -4.52 -5.66
C LEU A 79 -6.21 -5.40 -6.10
N TRP A 80 -5.35 -5.82 -5.17
CA TRP A 80 -4.16 -6.60 -5.49
C TRP A 80 -4.57 -7.96 -6.08
N PRO A 81 -4.28 -8.27 -7.35
CA PRO A 81 -4.78 -9.50 -7.97
C PRO A 81 -4.26 -10.76 -7.25
N ILE A 82 -5.16 -11.68 -6.92
CA ILE A 82 -4.75 -13.04 -6.55
C ILE A 82 -4.42 -13.75 -7.85
N VAL A 83 -3.17 -13.74 -8.28
CA VAL A 83 -2.77 -14.50 -9.48
C VAL A 83 -2.81 -15.99 -9.12
N PRO A 84 -3.75 -16.79 -9.64
CA PRO A 84 -3.90 -18.20 -9.25
C PRO A 84 -2.71 -19.06 -9.71
N ASN A 85 -1.93 -18.55 -10.66
CA ASN A 85 -0.80 -19.22 -11.30
C ASN A 85 0.55 -18.57 -10.98
N SER A 86 0.67 -17.80 -9.90
CA SER A 86 1.98 -17.32 -9.45
C SER A 86 2.77 -18.46 -8.78
N SER A 87 3.19 -19.44 -9.59
CA SER A 87 4.30 -20.35 -9.28
C SER A 87 5.66 -19.68 -9.50
N ALA A 88 5.70 -18.34 -9.57
CA ALA A 88 6.96 -17.62 -9.49
C ALA A 88 7.43 -17.73 -8.03
N THR A 89 8.16 -18.81 -7.74
CA THR A 89 9.12 -18.79 -6.65
C THR A 89 10.03 -17.58 -6.87
N TRP A 90 10.36 -16.90 -5.78
CA TRP A 90 11.25 -15.74 -5.69
C TRP A 90 12.55 -15.82 -6.54
N GLU A 91 12.91 -17.02 -6.99
CA GLU A 91 14.05 -17.33 -7.85
C GLU A 91 13.94 -16.76 -9.27
N TRP A 92 12.74 -16.53 -9.83
CA TRP A 92 12.60 -16.09 -11.23
C TRP A 92 12.73 -14.57 -11.46
N GLN A 93 12.72 -13.75 -10.40
CA GLN A 93 12.83 -12.28 -10.52
C GLN A 93 14.27 -11.75 -10.34
N MET A 94 15.24 -12.63 -10.14
CA MET A 94 16.66 -12.28 -9.95
C MET A 94 17.57 -12.78 -11.11
N GLN A 95 17.03 -12.96 -12.32
CA GLN A 95 17.81 -13.25 -13.53
C GLN A 95 17.93 -12.03 -14.44
#